data_AF-A0A7C6EPW4-F1
#
_entry.id   AF-A0A7C6EPW4-F1
#
_cell.length_a   1.000
_cell.length_b   1.000
_cell.length_c   1.000
_cell.angle_alpha   90.00
_cell.angle_beta   90.00
_cell.angle_gamma   90.00
#
_symmetry.space_group_name_H-M   'P 1'
#
loop_
_entity.id
_entity.type
_entity.pdbx_description
1 polymer ?
#
loop_
_entity_poly.entity_id
_entity_poly.type
_entity_poly.pdbx_seq_one_letter_code
_entity_poly.pdbx_strand_id
1 'polypeptide(L)'
;MKTIELVFFDIFNQKHILKVPFSVKEKLFSEGFKIDASDVLGIMFVCDGDFILKPSINKPCSNESYLCHVFDADGNLLQNVKNKWLAEINQKGIQWKQFMTPTQPNFEYYLIKSKAI
;
A
#
# COMPACT_ATOMS: atom_id res chain seq x y z
N MET A 1 -1.88 31.90 8.26
CA MET A 1 -1.38 30.85 9.18
C MET A 1 -0.20 30.15 8.51
N LYS A 2 0.90 29.89 9.22
CA LYS A 2 2.03 29.12 8.69
C LYS A 2 1.72 27.62 8.73
N THR A 3 2.07 26.89 7.68
CA THR A 3 1.78 25.45 7.53
C THR A 3 3.04 24.71 7.13
N ILE A 4 3.14 23.46 7.56
CA ILE A 4 4.19 22.54 7.16
C ILE A 4 3.62 21.56 6.15
N GLU A 5 4.37 21.29 5.08
CA GLU A 5 4.02 20.27 4.10
C GLU A 5 4.76 18.97 4.39
N LEU A 6 4.01 17.90 4.59
CA LEU A 6 4.53 16.54 4.74
C LEU A 6 4.37 15.82 3.41
N VAL A 7 5.49 15.48 2.78
CA VAL A 7 5.53 14.80 1.49
C VAL A 7 5.87 13.33 1.73
N PHE A 8 5.04 12.40 1.28
CA PHE A 8 5.31 10.97 1.42
C PHE A 8 4.89 10.20 0.15
N PHE A 9 5.31 8.94 0.07
CA PHE A 9 5.01 8.06 -1.05
C PHE A 9 4.33 6.80 -0.53
N ASP A 10 3.30 6.35 -1.21
CA ASP A 10 2.62 5.09 -0.89
C ASP A 10 3.34 3.87 -1.52
N ILE A 11 2.76 2.68 -1.37
CA ILE A 11 3.35 1.44 -1.90
C ILE A 11 3.42 1.40 -3.43
N PHE A 12 2.64 2.22 -4.13
CA PHE A 12 2.65 2.35 -5.59
C PHE A 12 3.57 3.47 -6.06
N ASN A 13 4.35 4.07 -5.15
CA ASN A 13 5.22 5.21 -5.40
C ASN A 13 4.45 6.46 -5.86
N GLN A 14 3.17 6.57 -5.49
CA GLN A 14 2.38 7.77 -5.72
C GLN A 14 2.73 8.79 -4.63
N LYS A 15 2.96 10.04 -5.05
CA LYS A 15 3.27 11.16 -4.15
C LYS A 15 2.01 11.69 -3.49
N HIS A 16 2.07 11.84 -2.18
CA HIS A 16 1.04 12.45 -1.34
C HIS A 16 1.60 13.65 -0.59
N ILE A 17 0.76 14.67 -0.36
CA ILE A 17 1.13 15.89 0.36
C ILE A 17 0.06 16.19 1.40
N LEU A 18 0.45 16.24 2.67
CA LEU A 18 -0.40 16.66 3.76
C LEU A 18 0.05 18.02 4.31
N LYS A 19 -0.89 18.92 4.56
CA LYS A 19 -0.61 20.23 5.17
C LYS A 19 -1.05 20.22 6.62
N VAL A 20 -0.11 20.51 7.52
CA VAL A 20 -0.39 20.57 8.96
C VAL A 20 -0.04 21.95 9.53
N PRO A 21 -0.70 22.41 10.60
CA PRO A 21 -0.36 23.68 11.24
C PRO A 21 1.09 23.67 11.75
N PHE A 22 1.82 24.79 11.62
CA PHE A 22 3.20 24.88 12.12
C PHE A 22 3.32 24.63 13.64
N SER A 23 2.26 24.85 14.41
CA SER A 23 2.21 24.61 15.85
C SER A 23 2.50 23.16 16.26
N VAL A 24 2.32 22.19 15.36
CA VAL A 24 2.55 20.76 15.65
C VAL A 24 3.98 20.29 15.35
N LYS A 25 4.87 21.21 14.92
CA LYS A 25 6.23 20.88 14.45
C LYS A 25 7.02 20.04 15.45
N GLU A 26 7.13 20.47 16.71
CA GLU A 26 7.95 19.75 17.70
C GLU A 26 7.42 18.33 17.96
N LYS A 27 6.10 18.18 18.03
CA LYS A 27 5.44 16.88 18.19
C LYS A 27 5.63 15.97 16.97
N LEU A 28 5.57 16.55 15.78
CA LEU A 28 5.79 15.84 14.52
C LEU A 28 7.20 15.20 14.44
N PHE A 29 8.25 15.88 14.92
CA PHE A 29 9.61 15.33 14.88
C PHE A 29 9.92 14.33 16.00
N SER A 30 9.21 14.42 17.12
CA SER A 30 9.40 13.52 18.27
C SER A 30 8.54 12.26 18.18
N GLU A 31 7.25 12.41 17.91
CA GLU A 31 6.26 11.32 17.92
C GLU A 31 5.88 10.86 16.50
N GLY A 32 5.98 11.75 15.51
CA GLY A 32 5.40 11.55 14.18
C GLY A 32 3.96 12.04 14.09
N PHE A 33 3.37 11.92 12.91
CA PHE A 33 1.98 12.32 12.63
C PHE A 33 1.15 11.10 12.24
N LYS A 34 0.11 10.82 13.01
CA LYS A 34 -0.80 9.69 12.76
C LYS A 34 -1.83 10.05 11.69
N ILE A 35 -2.08 9.12 10.78
CA ILE A 35 -3.06 9.24 9.70
C ILE A 35 -3.76 7.88 9.59
N ASP A 36 -5.06 7.90 9.35
CA ASP A 36 -5.84 6.70 9.06
C ASP A 36 -5.42 6.13 7.69
N ALA A 37 -5.07 4.84 7.61
CA ALA A 37 -4.67 4.23 6.34
C ALA A 37 -5.79 4.26 5.28
N SER A 38 -7.06 4.30 5.69
CA SER A 38 -8.19 4.37 4.76
C SER A 38 -8.22 5.66 3.93
N ASP A 39 -7.57 6.73 4.41
CA ASP A 39 -7.41 7.99 3.65
C ASP A 39 -6.43 7.85 2.47
N VAL A 40 -5.59 6.82 2.47
CA VAL A 40 -4.58 6.58 1.42
C VAL A 40 -4.71 5.16 0.91
N LEU A 41 -5.39 5.00 -0.23
CA LEU A 41 -5.67 3.69 -0.84
C LEU A 41 -4.43 2.78 -0.94
N GLY A 42 -3.28 3.34 -1.33
CA GLY A 42 -2.03 2.57 -1.42
C GLY A 42 -1.48 2.07 -0.07
N ILE A 43 -1.84 2.68 1.05
CA ILE A 43 -1.39 2.26 2.38
C ILE A 43 -2.40 1.28 3.00
N MET A 44 -3.69 1.49 2.78
CA MET A 44 -4.78 0.62 3.26
C MET A 44 -4.60 -0.87 2.88
N PHE A 45 -3.93 -1.17 1.77
CA PHE A 45 -3.68 -2.57 1.37
C PHE A 45 -2.67 -3.33 2.24
N VAL A 46 -1.81 -2.60 2.96
CA VAL A 46 -0.67 -3.16 3.68
C VAL A 46 -0.70 -2.86 5.17
N CYS A 47 -1.50 -1.89 5.61
CA CYS A 47 -1.64 -1.52 7.02
C CYS A 47 -3.11 -1.57 7.43
N ASP A 48 -3.37 -2.26 8.55
CA ASP A 48 -4.68 -2.25 9.20
C ASP A 48 -4.74 -1.10 10.23
N GLY A 49 -5.52 -0.05 9.94
CA GLY A 49 -5.73 1.08 10.83
C GLY A 49 -4.79 2.26 10.58
N ASP A 50 -4.20 2.83 11.62
CA ASP A 50 -3.38 4.04 11.50
C ASP A 50 -1.95 3.75 11.00
N PHE A 51 -1.38 4.71 10.27
CA PHE A 51 0.04 4.79 9.97
C PHE A 51 0.65 6.10 10.50
N ILE A 52 1.97 6.10 10.66
CA ILE A 52 2.72 7.22 11.24
C ILE A 52 3.67 7.79 10.19
N LEU A 53 3.56 9.09 9.93
CA LEU A 53 4.54 9.85 9.17
C LEU A 53 5.63 10.40 10.09
N LYS A 54 6.89 10.11 9.80
CA LYS A 54 8.03 10.75 10.45
C LYS A 54 8.87 11.52 9.43
N PRO A 55 9.08 12.84 9.63
CA PRO A 55 9.93 13.63 8.75
C PRO A 55 11.36 13.13 8.75
N SER A 56 11.98 13.10 7.56
CA SER A 56 13.40 12.83 7.40
C SER A 56 14.19 14.10 7.70
N ILE A 57 14.92 14.11 8.81
CA ILE A 57 15.71 15.26 9.28
C ILE A 57 16.75 15.70 8.24
N ASN A 58 17.26 14.74 7.46
CA ASN A 58 18.35 14.96 6.50
C ASN A 58 17.86 15.32 5.08
N LYS A 59 16.54 15.39 4.85
CA LYS A 59 15.97 15.62 3.51
C LYS A 59 14.84 16.65 3.50
N PRO A 60 15.14 17.93 3.84
CA PRO A 60 14.19 19.01 3.58
C PRO A 60 14.00 19.18 2.06
N CYS A 61 12.75 19.25 1.61
CA CYS A 61 12.42 19.57 0.22
C CYS A 61 12.39 21.08 -0.02
N SER A 62 12.07 21.86 1.01
CA SER A 62 12.05 23.33 1.03
C SER A 62 12.10 23.85 2.47
N ASN A 63 12.02 25.17 2.69
CA ASN A 63 12.02 25.78 4.04
C ASN A 63 10.89 25.28 4.97
N GLU A 64 9.79 24.74 4.43
CA GLU A 64 8.65 24.25 5.23
C GLU A 64 8.02 22.95 4.66
N SER A 65 8.71 22.26 3.75
CA SER A 65 8.28 20.97 3.19
C SER A 65 9.29 19.87 3.55
N TYR A 66 8.81 18.79 4.16
CA TYR A 66 9.63 17.68 4.62
C TYR A 66 9.24 16.36 3.95
N LEU A 67 10.23 15.64 3.43
CA LEU A 67 10.05 14.26 3.01
C LEU A 67 9.83 13.37 4.24
N CYS A 68 8.77 12.59 4.25
CA CYS A 68 8.37 11.74 5.37
C CYS A 68 8.53 10.27 5.00
N HIS A 69 8.97 9.49 5.98
CA HIS A 69 8.91 8.04 5.95
C HIS A 69 7.60 7.58 6.59
N VAL A 70 6.99 6.57 5.98
CA VAL A 70 5.74 5.98 6.45
C VAL A 70 6.06 4.76 7.30
N PHE A 71 5.47 4.68 8.48
CA PHE A 71 5.58 3.55 9.41
C PHE A 71 4.19 3.00 9.72
N ASP A 72 4.07 1.69 9.94
CA ASP A 72 2.85 1.11 10.50
C ASP A 72 2.70 1.46 12.00
N ALA A 73 1.59 1.04 12.60
CA ALA A 73 1.31 1.23 14.01
C ALA A 73 2.36 0.57 14.95
N ASP A 74 3.01 -0.50 14.48
CA ASP A 74 4.05 -1.24 15.20
C ASP A 74 5.45 -0.60 15.03
N GLY A 75 5.57 0.47 14.23
CA GLY A 75 6.82 1.18 13.98
C GLY A 75 7.70 0.55 12.92
N ASN A 76 7.21 -0.40 12.13
CA ASN A 76 7.90 -0.91 10.96
C ASN A 76 7.79 0.05 9.79
N LEU A 77 8.87 0.22 9.04
CA LEU A 77 8.86 1.01 7.82
C LEU A 77 7.92 0.35 6.79
N LEU A 78 7.02 1.14 6.18
CA LEU A 78 6.02 0.67 5.22
C LEU A 78 6.62 -0.14 4.07
N GLN A 79 7.83 0.22 3.61
CA GLN A 79 8.53 -0.53 2.56
C GLN A 79 8.79 -1.99 2.96
N ASN A 80 9.07 -2.26 4.23
CA ASN A 80 9.27 -3.61 4.74
C ASN A 80 7.93 -4.37 4.81
N VAL A 81 6.87 -3.69 5.24
CA VAL A 81 5.50 -4.24 5.29
C VAL A 81 5.02 -4.61 3.88
N LYS A 82 5.20 -3.71 2.91
CA LYS A 82 4.95 -3.95 1.48
C LYS A 82 5.67 -5.21 0.98
N ASN A 83 6.95 -5.36 1.29
CA ASN A 83 7.72 -6.51 0.83
C ASN A 83 7.19 -7.83 1.42
N LYS A 84 6.81 -7.83 2.70
CA LYS A 84 6.17 -9.00 3.35
C LYS A 84 4.83 -9.33 2.70
N TRP A 85 3.97 -8.34 2.52
CA TRP A 85 2.66 -8.49 1.87
C TRP A 85 2.78 -9.05 0.44
N LEU A 86 3.73 -8.54 -0.36
CA LEU A 86 4.00 -9.07 -1.71
C LEU A 86 4.44 -10.54 -1.68
N ALA A 87 5.27 -10.92 -0.71
CA ALA A 87 5.69 -12.30 -0.55
C ALA A 87 4.51 -13.22 -0.22
N GLU A 88 3.61 -12.79 0.67
CA GLU A 88 2.39 -13.53 1.03
C GLU A 88 1.43 -13.70 -0.15
N ILE A 89 1.21 -12.66 -0.93
CA ILE A 89 0.36 -12.73 -2.14
C ILE A 89 0.96 -13.69 -3.15
N ASN A 90 2.28 -13.62 -3.38
CA ASN A 90 2.95 -14.53 -4.30
C ASN A 90 2.85 -15.99 -3.83
N GLN A 91 3.04 -16.25 -2.54
CA GLN A 91 2.91 -17.58 -1.97
C GLN A 91 1.48 -18.14 -2.13
N LYS A 92 0.46 -17.33 -1.80
CA LYS A 92 -0.94 -17.71 -2.01
C LYS A 92 -1.17 -17.97 -3.50
N GLY A 93 -0.77 -17.07 -4.39
CA GLY A 93 -0.91 -17.23 -5.85
C GLY A 93 -0.29 -18.53 -6.39
N ILE A 94 0.86 -18.96 -5.85
CA ILE A 94 1.47 -20.25 -6.18
C ILE A 94 0.59 -21.42 -5.73
N GLN A 95 0.04 -21.38 -4.51
CA GLN A 95 -0.89 -22.40 -4.01
C GLN A 95 -2.15 -22.50 -4.88
N TRP A 96 -2.77 -21.37 -5.24
CA TRP A 96 -3.95 -21.34 -6.11
C TRP A 96 -3.70 -21.99 -7.47
N LYS A 97 -2.51 -21.80 -8.07
CA LYS A 97 -2.15 -22.44 -9.34
C LYS A 97 -2.10 -23.97 -9.25
N GLN A 98 -1.75 -24.54 -8.09
CA GLN A 98 -1.74 -25.99 -7.88
C GLN A 98 -3.16 -26.59 -7.92
N PHE A 99 -4.18 -25.83 -7.51
CA PHE A 99 -5.59 -26.24 -7.61
C PHE A 99 -6.20 -26.03 -8.99
N MET A 100 -5.60 -25.18 -9.83
CA MET A 100 -6.06 -24.94 -11.21
C MET A 100 -5.33 -25.78 -12.26
N THR A 101 -4.49 -26.73 -11.85
CA THR A 101 -3.89 -27.71 -12.78
C THR A 101 -5.04 -28.49 -13.42
N PRO A 102 -5.29 -28.35 -14.73
CA PRO A 102 -6.47 -28.95 -15.33
C PRO A 102 -6.26 -30.46 -15.40
N THR A 103 -7.06 -31.24 -14.66
CA THR A 103 -7.46 -32.55 -15.17
C THR A 103 -8.15 -32.29 -16.50
N GLN A 104 -7.52 -32.69 -17.61
CA GLN A 104 -8.11 -32.56 -18.94
C GLN A 104 -9.54 -33.09 -18.89
N PRO A 105 -10.57 -32.25 -19.13
CA PRO A 105 -11.92 -32.77 -19.26
C PRO A 105 -11.99 -33.56 -20.56
N ASN A 106 -12.21 -34.87 -20.46
CA ASN A 106 -12.63 -35.71 -21.58
C ASN A 106 -14.04 -35.29 -21.97
N PHE A 107 -14.16 -34.33 -22.89
CA PHE A 107 -15.43 -33.99 -23.51
C PHE A 107 -15.71 -34.98 -24.64
N GLU A 108 -16.56 -35.98 -24.38
CA GLU A 108 -17.18 -36.76 -25.44
C GLU A 108 -18.28 -35.93 -26.12
N TYR A 109 -18.20 -35.79 -27.44
CA TYR A 109 -19.20 -35.11 -28.26
C TYR A 109 -19.93 -36.12 -29.15
N TYR A 110 -21.25 -36.03 -29.19
CA TYR A 110 -22.09 -36.81 -30.11
C TYR A 110 -22.58 -35.91 -31.25
N LEU A 111 -22.26 -36.31 -32.48
CA LEU A 111 -22.77 -35.67 -33.70
C LEU A 111 -24.21 -36.10 -33.96
N ILE A 112 -25.17 -35.18 -33.73
CA ILE A 112 -26.56 -35.38 -34.14
C ILE A 112 -26.71 -34.93 -35.60
N LYS A 113 -26.97 -35.86 -36.53
CA LYS A 113 -27.31 -35.53 -37.91
C LYS A 113 -28.76 -35.02 -37.98
N SER A 114 -28.96 -33.75 -38.31
CA SER A 114 -30.27 -33.21 -38.66
C SER A 114 -30.69 -33.66 -40.07
N LYS A 115 -31.88 -34.27 -40.19
CA LYS A 115 -32.52 -34.54 -41.48
C LYS A 115 -32.99 -33.20 -42.08
N ALA A 116 -32.53 -32.89 -43.29
CA ALA A 116 -33.03 -31.77 -44.08
C ALA A 116 -34.53 -31.96 -44.40
N ILE A 117 -35.29 -30.88 -44.25
CA ILE A 117 -36.65 -30.72 -44.82
C ILE A 117 -36.49 -30.01 -46.16
#